data_AF-A0A543EJK8-F1
#
_entry.id   AF-A0A543EJK8-F1
#
_cell.length_a   1.000
_cell.length_b   1.000
_cell.length_c   1.000
_cell.angle_alpha   90.00
_cell.angle_beta   90.00
_cell.angle_gamma   90.00
#
_symmetry.space_group_name_H-M   'P 1'
#
loop_
_entity.id
_entity.type
_entity.pdbx_description
1 polymer ?
#
loop_
_entity_poly.entity_id
_entity_poly.type
_entity_poly.pdbx_seq_one_letter_code
_entity_poly.pdbx_strand_id
1 'polypeptide(L)'
;MISPTWFLKLLFTVKQPLKNKKAAVRSVKKIRFIETFFQTNDLITAKQMLSSIMQYAVNGKDWLKKDPSVILQFHQSLCIFIREGYMISKKTKKWKVNLPSDTNFPMMKGSLSDEEYENPLLVFKRAFKKYSIKEFEYFISGIVYFSQKIYRHGPESNLVRPYIHLTKMLDAAYLILERGVQKKVITKKIK
;
A
#
# COMPACT_ATOMS: atom_id res chain seq x y z
N MET A 1 -17.93 41.72 8.58
CA MET A 1 -18.01 41.07 7.25
C MET A 1 -16.61 40.66 6.83
N ILE A 2 -16.30 39.37 6.89
CA ILE A 2 -14.99 38.83 6.49
C ILE A 2 -15.13 38.35 5.04
N SER A 3 -14.26 38.84 4.16
CA SER A 3 -14.26 38.53 2.72
C SER A 3 -14.16 37.02 2.46
N PRO A 4 -14.92 36.43 1.52
CA PRO A 4 -14.91 34.98 1.23
C PRO A 4 -13.58 34.45 0.66
N THR A 5 -12.62 35.33 0.39
CA THR A 5 -11.36 35.00 -0.29
C THR A 5 -10.31 34.33 0.61
N TRP A 6 -10.48 34.34 1.93
CA TRP A 6 -9.54 33.70 2.85
C TRP A 6 -9.70 32.17 2.96
N PHE A 7 -10.90 31.62 2.72
CA PHE A 7 -11.15 30.18 2.82
C PHE A 7 -10.63 29.40 1.61
N LEU A 8 -10.64 30.02 0.42
CA LEU A 8 -10.11 29.42 -0.81
C LEU A 8 -8.58 29.39 -0.86
N LYS A 9 -7.90 30.28 -0.11
CA LYS A 9 -6.43 30.25 0.02
C LYS A 9 -5.97 29.07 0.88
N LEU A 10 -6.73 28.68 1.90
CA LEU A 10 -6.41 27.53 2.77
C LEU A 10 -6.61 26.18 2.05
N LEU A 11 -7.60 26.09 1.16
CA LEU A 11 -7.89 24.88 0.37
C LEU A 11 -6.90 24.65 -0.81
N PHE A 12 -6.10 25.66 -1.18
CA PHE A 12 -5.06 25.53 -2.20
C PHE A 12 -3.65 25.28 -1.63
N THR A 13 -3.47 25.25 -0.30
CA THR A 13 -2.15 25.03 0.35
C THR A 13 -1.82 23.56 0.65
N VAL A 14 -2.65 22.60 0.23
CA VAL A 14 -2.30 21.16 0.27
C VAL A 14 -2.52 20.52 -1.09
N LYS A 15 -1.77 20.99 -2.07
CA LYS A 15 -1.46 20.21 -3.27
C LYS A 15 0.00 20.48 -3.62
N GLN A 16 0.89 19.76 -2.93
CA GLN A 16 2.30 19.71 -3.33
C GLN A 16 2.35 19.26 -4.81
N PRO A 17 2.80 20.12 -5.74
CA PRO A 17 3.01 19.68 -7.10
C PRO A 17 4.34 18.91 -7.12
N LEU A 18 4.27 17.61 -7.39
CA LEU A 18 5.44 16.83 -7.83
C LEU A 18 5.96 17.44 -9.14
N LYS A 19 6.82 18.45 -9.05
CA LYS A 19 7.57 19.01 -10.17
C LYS A 19 9.07 19.00 -9.87
N ASN A 20 9.78 18.35 -10.79
CA ASN A 20 11.21 18.38 -11.06
C ASN A 20 12.17 17.62 -10.12
N LYS A 21 12.32 16.32 -10.40
CA LYS A 21 13.63 15.64 -10.42
C LYS A 21 13.85 14.98 -11.78
N LYS A 22 14.20 15.79 -12.80
CA LYS A 22 14.77 15.31 -14.07
C LYS A 22 16.24 14.91 -13.88
N ALA A 23 16.53 13.97 -12.98
CA ALA A 23 17.88 13.40 -12.82
C ALA A 23 17.90 12.13 -11.94
N ALA A 24 16.87 11.27 -11.99
CA ALA A 24 17.01 9.94 -11.41
C ALA A 24 15.98 8.96 -11.99
N VAL A 25 16.48 7.78 -12.34
CA VAL A 25 15.72 6.54 -12.51
C VAL A 25 14.87 6.45 -13.78
N ARG A 26 15.46 5.79 -14.77
CA ARG A 26 14.77 4.98 -15.78
C ARG A 26 13.62 4.23 -15.10
N SER A 27 12.40 4.78 -15.15
CA SER A 27 11.26 4.20 -14.44
C SER A 27 11.02 2.82 -15.02
N VAL A 28 11.32 1.80 -14.22
CA VAL A 28 11.02 0.44 -14.62
C VAL A 28 9.49 0.41 -14.66
N LYS A 29 8.87 0.11 -15.82
CA LYS A 29 7.40 -0.12 -15.99
C LYS A 29 6.72 -0.81 -14.79
N LYS A 30 7.49 -1.59 -14.03
CA LYS A 30 7.13 -2.38 -12.85
C LYS A 30 6.88 -1.60 -11.55
N ILE A 31 7.19 -0.30 -11.44
CA ILE A 31 6.81 0.55 -10.28
C ILE A 31 5.55 1.36 -10.58
N ARG A 32 5.21 1.53 -11.87
CA ARG A 32 4.06 2.32 -12.33
C ARG A 32 2.73 1.88 -11.70
N PHE A 33 2.58 0.59 -11.36
CA PHE A 33 1.37 0.13 -10.67
C PHE A 33 1.26 0.66 -9.23
N ILE A 34 2.38 0.76 -8.50
CA ILE A 34 2.40 1.31 -7.14
C ILE A 34 1.99 2.79 -7.21
N GLU A 35 2.54 3.49 -8.21
CA GLU A 35 2.17 4.87 -8.50
C GLU A 35 0.68 5.00 -8.82
N THR A 36 0.13 4.18 -9.74
CA THR A 36 -1.30 4.19 -10.06
C THR A 36 -2.18 3.88 -8.84
N PHE A 37 -1.79 2.92 -8.01
CA PHE A 37 -2.50 2.60 -6.78
C PHE A 37 -2.58 3.83 -5.87
N PHE A 38 -1.44 4.48 -5.59
CA PHE A 38 -1.38 5.63 -4.70
C PHE A 38 -1.89 6.95 -5.30
N GLN A 39 -2.06 7.05 -6.62
CA GLN A 39 -2.76 8.17 -7.27
C GLN A 39 -4.26 8.19 -6.96
N THR A 40 -4.87 7.01 -6.78
CA THR A 40 -6.31 6.88 -6.50
C THR A 40 -6.61 6.84 -5.01
N ASN A 41 -5.67 6.33 -4.20
CA ASN A 41 -5.79 6.23 -2.75
C ASN A 41 -4.43 6.53 -2.13
N ASP A 42 -4.21 7.73 -1.59
CA ASP A 42 -2.97 8.00 -0.85
C ASP A 42 -2.81 7.00 0.31
N LEU A 43 -1.59 6.84 0.84
CA LEU A 43 -1.31 5.82 1.86
C LEU A 43 -2.23 5.92 3.09
N ILE A 44 -2.53 7.16 3.54
CA ILE A 44 -3.37 7.39 4.72
C ILE A 44 -4.79 6.94 4.39
N THR A 45 -5.33 7.40 3.26
CA THR A 45 -6.67 7.04 2.79
C THR A 45 -6.82 5.53 2.58
N ALA A 46 -5.84 4.87 1.97
CA ALA A 46 -5.84 3.43 1.75
C ALA A 46 -5.86 2.65 3.07
N LYS A 47 -5.02 3.04 4.05
CA LYS A 47 -4.97 2.38 5.36
C LYS A 47 -6.24 2.63 6.17
N GLN A 48 -6.77 3.84 6.14
CA GLN A 48 -8.05 4.16 6.78
C GLN A 48 -9.18 3.33 6.18
N MET A 49 -9.29 3.26 4.86
CA MET A 49 -10.33 2.48 4.20
C MET A 49 -10.20 0.98 4.50
N LEU A 50 -8.99 0.43 4.47
CA LEU A 50 -8.73 -0.95 4.87
C LEU A 50 -9.11 -1.21 6.34
N SER A 51 -8.76 -0.28 7.24
CA SER A 51 -9.06 -0.36 8.67
C SER A 51 -10.57 -0.31 8.92
N SER A 52 -11.29 0.59 8.25
CA SER A 52 -12.75 0.67 8.34
C SER A 52 -13.40 -0.62 7.86
N ILE A 53 -13.07 -1.12 6.67
CA ILE A 53 -13.62 -2.38 6.15
C ILE A 53 -13.38 -3.52 7.13
N MET A 54 -12.16 -3.64 7.66
CA MET A 54 -11.80 -4.66 8.65
C MET A 54 -12.60 -4.52 9.95
N GLN A 55 -12.74 -3.31 10.49
CA GLN A 55 -13.52 -3.06 11.72
C GLN A 55 -14.99 -3.44 11.54
N TYR A 56 -15.61 -3.08 10.41
CA TYR A 56 -16.99 -3.45 10.14
C TYR A 56 -17.14 -4.96 9.93
N ALA A 57 -16.19 -5.60 9.24
CA ALA A 57 -16.18 -7.05 9.04
C ALA A 57 -16.12 -7.85 10.34
N VAL A 58 -15.39 -7.36 11.34
CA VAL A 58 -15.23 -8.01 12.65
C VAL A 58 -16.36 -7.66 13.61
N ASN A 59 -16.78 -6.40 13.64
CA ASN A 59 -17.73 -5.92 14.65
C ASN A 59 -19.15 -6.38 14.36
N GLY A 60 -19.56 -6.52 13.10
CA GLY A 60 -20.88 -7.06 12.69
C GLY A 60 -22.13 -6.28 13.17
N LYS A 61 -21.95 -5.28 14.02
CA LYS A 61 -23.02 -4.48 14.64
C LYS A 61 -23.52 -3.34 13.75
N ASP A 62 -22.65 -2.85 12.88
CA ASP A 62 -22.92 -1.77 11.93
C ASP A 62 -22.41 -2.15 10.54
N TRP A 63 -22.74 -1.33 9.53
CA TRP A 63 -22.29 -1.51 8.16
C TRP A 63 -21.52 -0.29 7.68
N LEU A 64 -20.57 -0.52 6.75
CA LEU A 64 -19.78 0.56 6.20
C LEU A 64 -20.65 1.46 5.32
N LYS A 65 -21.00 2.65 5.85
CA LYS A 65 -21.77 3.69 5.13
C LYS A 65 -20.91 4.42 4.09
N LYS A 66 -20.28 3.67 3.19
CA LYS A 66 -19.65 4.19 1.98
C LYS A 66 -20.43 3.74 0.77
N ASP A 67 -20.32 4.49 -0.32
CA ASP A 67 -20.86 4.09 -1.61
C ASP A 67 -20.29 2.71 -2.02
N PRO A 68 -21.15 1.73 -2.38
CA PRO A 68 -20.70 0.39 -2.77
C PRO A 68 -19.67 0.39 -3.91
N SER A 69 -19.74 1.35 -4.84
CA SER A 69 -18.78 1.47 -5.93
C SER A 69 -17.38 1.81 -5.42
N VAL A 70 -17.27 2.64 -4.38
CA VAL A 70 -15.98 2.98 -3.75
C VAL A 70 -15.37 1.77 -3.06
N ILE A 71 -16.20 0.97 -2.38
CA ILE A 71 -15.76 -0.26 -1.71
C ILE A 71 -15.29 -1.28 -2.76
N LEU A 72 -16.05 -1.45 -3.85
CA LEU A 72 -15.72 -2.37 -4.93
C LEU A 72 -14.45 -1.95 -5.68
N GLN A 73 -14.28 -0.66 -5.99
CA GLN A 73 -13.08 -0.14 -6.63
C GLN A 73 -11.85 -0.36 -5.74
N PHE A 74 -11.99 -0.17 -4.42
CA PHE A 74 -10.90 -0.42 -3.48
C PHE A 74 -10.57 -1.92 -3.38
N HIS A 75 -11.58 -2.80 -3.34
CA HIS A 75 -11.41 -4.25 -3.41
C HIS A 75 -10.58 -4.66 -4.64
N GLN A 76 -10.98 -4.20 -5.83
CA GLN A 76 -10.28 -4.47 -7.08
C GLN A 76 -8.84 -3.96 -7.05
N SER A 77 -8.64 -2.74 -6.54
CA SER A 77 -7.31 -2.13 -6.40
C SER A 77 -6.41 -2.96 -5.48
N LEU A 78 -6.93 -3.47 -4.36
CA LEU A 78 -6.19 -4.35 -3.45
C LEU A 78 -5.85 -5.69 -4.10
N CYS A 79 -6.77 -6.31 -4.83
CA CYS A 79 -6.50 -7.57 -5.55
C CYS A 79 -5.38 -7.39 -6.59
N ILE A 80 -5.40 -6.30 -7.36
CA ILE A 80 -4.32 -5.97 -8.30
C ILE A 80 -3.00 -5.73 -7.54
N PHE A 81 -3.06 -4.98 -6.44
CA PHE A 81 -1.91 -4.71 -5.59
C PHE A 81 -1.27 -6.00 -5.06
N ILE A 82 -2.06 -7.00 -4.65
CA ILE A 82 -1.56 -8.31 -4.22
C ILE A 82 -0.83 -9.03 -5.35
N ARG A 83 -1.42 -9.09 -6.55
CA ARG A 83 -0.82 -9.75 -7.72
C ARG A 83 0.52 -9.11 -8.11
N GLU A 84 0.57 -7.79 -8.14
CA GLU A 84 1.79 -7.06 -8.46
C GLU A 84 2.82 -7.13 -7.32
N GLY A 85 2.37 -7.10 -6.07
CA GLY A 85 3.20 -7.33 -4.89
C GLY A 85 3.86 -8.70 -4.90
N TYR A 86 3.17 -9.74 -5.39
CA TYR A 86 3.77 -11.05 -5.61
C TYR A 86 4.93 -10.98 -6.62
N MET A 87 4.75 -10.23 -7.71
CA MET A 87 5.81 -10.01 -8.69
C MET A 87 7.02 -9.23 -8.13
N ILE A 88 6.81 -8.36 -7.15
CA ILE A 88 7.89 -7.71 -6.38
C ILE A 88 8.63 -8.74 -5.53
N SER A 89 7.90 -9.61 -4.81
CA SER A 89 8.48 -10.64 -3.94
C SER A 89 9.50 -11.53 -4.67
N LYS A 90 9.22 -11.88 -5.94
CA LYS A 90 10.10 -12.68 -6.80
C LYS A 90 11.35 -11.92 -7.28
N LYS A 91 11.35 -10.60 -7.21
CA LYS A 91 12.43 -9.72 -7.70
C LYS A 91 13.33 -9.21 -6.57
N THR A 92 13.09 -9.59 -5.32
CA THR A 92 13.90 -9.23 -4.15
C THR A 92 15.41 -9.43 -4.33
N LYS A 93 15.84 -10.49 -5.04
CA LYS A 93 17.26 -10.73 -5.35
C LYS A 93 17.81 -9.82 -6.45
N LYS A 94 16.96 -9.32 -7.35
CA LYS A 94 17.34 -8.54 -8.55
C LYS A 94 17.27 -7.04 -8.32
N TRP A 95 16.56 -6.59 -7.29
CA TRP A 95 16.27 -5.20 -7.02
C TRP A 95 16.92 -4.74 -5.72
N LYS A 96 17.35 -3.47 -5.69
CA LYS A 96 17.79 -2.76 -4.49
C LYS A 96 17.00 -1.46 -4.42
N VAL A 97 16.34 -1.22 -3.30
CA VAL A 97 15.66 0.05 -3.02
C VAL A 97 16.74 1.05 -2.62
N ASN A 98 16.62 2.29 -3.08
CA ASN A 98 17.59 3.32 -2.71
C ASN A 98 17.58 3.56 -1.19
N LEU A 99 18.69 4.02 -0.64
CA LEU A 99 18.77 4.42 0.76
C LEU A 99 17.93 5.68 1.01
N PRO A 100 17.50 5.92 2.26
CA PRO A 100 16.97 7.23 2.65
C PRO A 100 18.01 8.30 2.30
N SER A 101 17.62 9.38 1.64
CA SER A 101 18.50 10.54 1.48
C SER A 101 18.48 11.34 2.78
N ASP A 102 19.65 11.72 3.30
CA ASP A 102 19.80 12.54 4.53
C ASP A 102 19.04 13.88 4.48
N THR A 103 18.64 14.30 3.27
CA THR A 103 17.93 15.56 3.01
C THR A 103 16.41 15.46 3.10
N ASN A 104 15.83 14.26 3.22
CA ASN A 104 14.39 14.06 3.32
C ASN A 104 14.02 13.80 4.77
N PHE A 105 13.06 14.57 5.30
CA PHE A 105 12.43 14.38 6.62
C PHE A 105 12.32 12.89 6.97
N PRO A 106 12.63 12.47 8.22
CA PRO A 106 12.61 11.08 8.62
C PRO A 106 11.26 10.46 8.26
N MET A 107 11.26 9.69 7.17
CA MET A 107 10.03 9.13 6.63
C MET A 107 9.49 8.14 7.64
N MET A 108 8.19 8.28 7.94
CA MET A 108 7.57 7.50 8.98
C MET A 108 7.70 6.01 8.65
N LYS A 109 8.39 5.28 9.53
CA LYS A 109 8.60 3.83 9.47
C LYS A 109 7.28 3.04 9.39
N GLY A 110 6.17 3.65 9.80
CA GLY A 110 4.84 3.04 9.75
C GLY A 110 4.79 1.78 10.62
N SER A 111 4.25 0.69 10.05
CA SER A 111 4.18 -0.61 10.72
C SER A 111 5.41 -1.52 10.47
N LEU A 112 6.43 -1.02 9.77
CA LEU A 112 7.61 -1.81 9.39
C LEU A 112 8.55 -2.01 10.59
N SER A 113 9.25 -3.15 10.65
CA SER A 113 10.43 -3.28 11.53
C SER A 113 11.62 -2.50 10.97
N ASP A 114 12.71 -2.31 11.74
CA ASP A 114 13.91 -1.62 11.25
C ASP A 114 14.49 -2.30 9.99
N GLU A 115 14.59 -3.62 10.02
CA GLU A 115 15.04 -4.42 8.87
C GLU A 115 14.12 -4.25 7.65
N GLU A 116 12.81 -4.16 7.87
CA GLU A 116 11.82 -3.95 6.80
C GLU A 116 11.85 -2.52 6.26
N TYR A 117 12.16 -1.53 7.11
CA TYR A 117 12.32 -0.15 6.71
C TYR A 117 13.61 0.06 5.88
N GLU A 118 14.69 -0.61 6.25
CA GLU A 118 15.94 -0.62 5.47
C GLU A 118 15.76 -1.34 4.13
N ASN A 119 15.01 -2.46 4.13
CA ASN A 119 14.75 -3.24 2.92
C ASN A 119 13.26 -3.60 2.76
N PRO A 120 12.44 -2.69 2.20
CA PRO A 120 10.99 -2.90 2.10
C PRO A 120 10.60 -4.04 1.14
N LEU A 121 11.52 -4.53 0.31
CA LEU A 121 11.26 -5.74 -0.50
C LEU A 121 11.10 -7.00 0.37
N LEU A 122 11.68 -7.03 1.58
CA LEU A 122 11.53 -8.16 2.51
C LEU A 122 10.09 -8.35 2.96
N VAL A 123 9.33 -7.26 3.07
CA VAL A 123 7.92 -7.30 3.49
C VAL A 123 7.10 -8.17 2.54
N PHE A 124 7.24 -7.93 1.24
CA PHE A 124 6.59 -8.75 0.20
C PHE A 124 7.06 -10.20 0.25
N LYS A 125 8.37 -10.43 0.40
CA LYS A 125 8.92 -11.79 0.50
C LYS A 125 8.35 -12.56 1.68
N ARG A 126 8.22 -11.91 2.84
CA ARG A 126 7.70 -12.52 4.08
C ARG A 126 6.21 -12.79 3.98
N ALA A 127 5.43 -11.82 3.48
CA ALA A 127 4.00 -11.98 3.25
C ALA A 127 3.71 -13.17 2.33
N PHE A 128 4.37 -13.25 1.16
CA PHE A 128 4.16 -14.34 0.20
C PHE A 128 4.87 -15.66 0.53
N LYS A 129 5.64 -15.71 1.63
CA LYS A 129 6.09 -16.97 2.24
C LYS A 129 5.01 -17.56 3.15
N LYS A 130 4.14 -16.70 3.71
CA LYS A 130 3.09 -17.10 4.65
C LYS A 130 1.74 -17.30 3.98
N TYR A 131 1.44 -16.51 2.95
CA TYR A 131 0.16 -16.50 2.25
C TYR A 131 0.35 -16.55 0.75
N SER A 132 -0.46 -17.34 0.07
CA SER A 132 -0.61 -17.33 -1.38
C SER A 132 -1.41 -16.10 -1.84
N ILE A 133 -1.38 -15.82 -3.15
CA ILE A 133 -2.23 -14.80 -3.77
C ILE A 133 -3.71 -15.08 -3.47
N LYS A 134 -4.14 -16.34 -3.61
CA LYS A 134 -5.53 -16.76 -3.39
C LYS A 134 -5.99 -16.54 -1.95
N GLU A 135 -5.13 -16.82 -0.97
CA GLU A 135 -5.46 -16.57 0.45
C GLU A 135 -5.62 -15.07 0.75
N PHE A 136 -4.79 -14.22 0.14
CA PHE A 136 -4.98 -12.78 0.24
C PHE A 136 -6.25 -12.29 -0.45
N GLU A 137 -6.53 -12.76 -1.66
CA GLU A 137 -7.76 -12.40 -2.39
C GLU A 137 -9.03 -12.90 -1.66
N TYR A 138 -8.97 -14.08 -1.07
CA TYR A 138 -10.03 -14.63 -0.23
C TYR A 138 -10.23 -13.77 1.04
N PHE A 139 -9.14 -13.41 1.72
CA PHE A 139 -9.19 -12.49 2.85
C PHE A 139 -9.81 -11.14 2.49
N ILE A 140 -9.35 -10.50 1.40
CA ILE A 140 -9.86 -9.20 0.93
C ILE A 140 -11.35 -9.29 0.59
N SER A 141 -11.75 -10.35 -0.11
CA SER A 141 -13.17 -10.58 -0.44
C SER A 141 -14.01 -10.82 0.81
N GLY A 142 -13.47 -11.58 1.77
CA GLY A 142 -14.11 -11.83 3.06
C GLY A 142 -14.37 -10.53 3.84
N ILE A 143 -13.35 -9.69 4.05
CA ILE A 143 -13.55 -8.44 4.80
C ILE A 143 -14.53 -7.50 4.10
N VAL A 144 -14.52 -7.45 2.76
CA VAL A 144 -15.49 -6.64 2.01
C VAL A 144 -16.90 -7.20 2.16
N TYR A 145 -17.07 -8.52 1.99
CA TYR A 145 -18.34 -9.21 2.15
C TYR A 145 -18.96 -8.97 3.54
N PHE A 146 -18.20 -9.22 4.60
CA PHE A 146 -18.69 -9.05 5.98
C PHE A 146 -18.93 -7.57 6.35
N SER A 147 -18.27 -6.62 5.70
CA SER A 147 -18.52 -5.18 5.95
C SER A 147 -19.86 -4.66 5.43
N GLN A 148 -20.56 -5.41 4.56
CA GLN A 148 -21.77 -4.97 3.85
C GLN A 148 -23.10 -5.41 4.50
N LYS A 149 -23.10 -5.84 5.77
CA LYS A 149 -24.31 -6.23 6.55
C LYS A 149 -25.07 -7.47 6.07
N ILE A 150 -24.57 -8.19 5.06
CA ILE A 150 -25.30 -9.33 4.48
C ILE A 150 -25.35 -10.51 5.47
N TYR A 151 -24.40 -10.62 6.41
CA TYR A 151 -24.36 -11.67 7.43
C TYR A 151 -24.04 -11.11 8.83
N ARG A 152 -24.70 -11.67 9.86
CA ARG A 152 -24.54 -11.29 11.29
C ARG A 152 -23.45 -12.07 12.03
N HIS A 153 -22.89 -13.09 11.39
CA HIS A 153 -21.80 -13.88 11.96
C HIS A 153 -20.51 -13.44 11.30
N GLY A 154 -19.58 -12.94 12.12
CA GLY A 154 -18.24 -12.59 11.65
C GLY A 154 -17.51 -13.81 11.09
N PRO A 155 -16.42 -13.59 10.34
CA PRO A 155 -15.66 -14.68 9.74
C PRO A 155 -15.10 -15.64 10.80
N GLU A 156 -15.23 -16.94 10.53
CA GLU A 156 -14.69 -18.01 11.38
C GLU A 156 -13.15 -18.09 11.33
N SER A 157 -12.54 -17.58 10.26
CA SER A 157 -11.10 -17.61 10.02
C SER A 157 -10.34 -16.40 10.58
N ASN A 158 -9.07 -16.58 10.95
CA ASN A 158 -8.20 -15.49 11.44
C ASN A 158 -7.96 -14.41 10.37
N LEU A 159 -8.69 -13.30 10.46
CA LEU A 159 -8.52 -12.12 9.61
C LEU A 159 -7.32 -11.23 10.01
N VAL A 160 -6.87 -11.31 11.26
CA VAL A 160 -5.90 -10.36 11.83
C VAL A 160 -4.53 -10.51 11.17
N ARG A 161 -4.07 -11.74 10.96
CA ARG A 161 -2.73 -11.97 10.41
C ARG A 161 -2.59 -11.50 8.94
N PRO A 162 -3.51 -11.86 8.00
CA PRO A 162 -3.47 -11.30 6.65
C PRO A 162 -3.59 -9.77 6.63
N TYR A 163 -4.43 -9.20 7.50
CA TYR A 163 -4.57 -7.75 7.65
C TYR A 163 -3.24 -7.05 8.02
N ILE A 164 -2.50 -7.58 9.00
CA ILE A 164 -1.20 -7.03 9.40
C ILE A 164 -0.20 -7.10 8.25
N HIS A 165 -0.14 -8.22 7.54
CA HIS A 165 0.75 -8.36 6.38
C HIS A 165 0.41 -7.38 5.26
N LEU A 166 -0.88 -7.22 4.95
CA LEU A 166 -1.34 -6.29 3.92
C LEU A 166 -1.02 -4.84 4.30
N THR A 167 -1.22 -4.47 5.57
CA THR A 167 -0.90 -3.13 6.09
C THR A 167 0.59 -2.82 5.95
N LYS A 168 1.46 -3.76 6.33
CA LYS A 168 2.92 -3.64 6.13
C LYS A 168 3.27 -3.52 4.65
N MET A 169 2.62 -4.29 3.78
CA MET A 169 2.86 -4.22 2.34
C MET A 169 2.52 -2.83 1.77
N LEU A 170 1.46 -2.18 2.26
CA LEU A 170 1.12 -0.81 1.87
C LEU A 170 2.22 0.18 2.28
N ASP A 171 2.68 0.12 3.53
CA ASP A 171 3.77 0.97 4.02
C ASP A 171 5.06 0.74 3.21
N ALA A 172 5.40 -0.52 2.93
CA ALA A 172 6.57 -0.89 2.13
C ALA A 172 6.45 -0.44 0.67
N ALA A 173 5.27 -0.54 0.07
CA ALA A 173 5.03 -0.10 -1.30
C ALA A 173 5.23 1.41 -1.43
N TYR A 174 4.68 2.18 -0.49
CA TYR A 174 4.86 3.62 -0.45
C TYR A 174 6.34 3.98 -0.32
N LEU A 175 7.06 3.31 0.58
CA LEU A 175 8.51 3.51 0.75
C LEU A 175 9.32 3.19 -0.51
N ILE A 176 8.93 2.13 -1.24
CA ILE A 176 9.53 1.77 -2.54
C ILE A 176 9.26 2.84 -3.60
N LEU A 177 8.06 3.42 -3.63
CA LEU A 177 7.70 4.49 -4.56
C LEU A 177 8.57 5.73 -4.30
N GLU A 178 8.65 6.13 -3.04
CA GLU A 178 9.37 7.33 -2.61
C GLU A 178 10.89 7.22 -2.81
N ARG A 179 11.49 6.10 -2.40
CA ARG A 179 12.94 5.89 -2.53
C ARG A 179 13.33 5.52 -3.96
N GLY A 180 12.45 4.88 -4.72
CA GLY A 180 12.75 4.30 -6.02
C GLY A 180 13.59 3.02 -5.93
N VAL A 181 13.70 2.32 -7.06
CA VAL A 181 14.37 1.01 -7.15
C VAL A 181 15.40 0.99 -8.28
N GLN A 182 16.54 0.37 -8.00
CA GLN A 182 17.57 0.06 -8.99
C GLN A 182 17.68 -1.45 -9.21
N LYS A 183 18.07 -1.85 -10.42
CA LYS A 183 18.48 -3.24 -10.69
C LYS A 183 19.86 -3.46 -10.08
N LYS A 184 20.05 -4.56 -9.35
CA LYS A 184 21.39 -4.96 -8.92
C LYS A 184 22.22 -5.31 -10.15
N VAL A 185 23.38 -4.67 -10.30
CA VAL A 185 24.40 -5.07 -11.27
C VAL A 185 25.06 -6.32 -10.70
N ILE A 186 24.89 -7.46 -11.37
CA ILE A 186 25.61 -8.68 -11.03
C ILE A 186 26.93 -8.62 -11.80
N THR A 187 28.00 -8.19 -11.17
CA THR A 187 29.35 -8.39 -11.69
C THR A 187 29.67 -9.87 -11.61
N LYS A 188 29.66 -10.56 -12.77
CA LYS A 188 30.25 -11.90 -12.87
C LYS A 188 31.75 -11.73 -12.63
N LYS A 189 32.27 -12.23 -11.50
CA LYS A 189 33.71 -12.47 -11.39
C LYS A 189 34.06 -13.52 -12.44
N ILE A 190 34.81 -13.11 -13.45
CA ILE A 190 35.47 -14.02 -14.40
C ILE A 190 36.49 -14.79 -13.55
N LYS A 191 36.38 -16.11 -13.54
CA LYS A 191 37.33 -17.03 -12.93
C LYS A 191 38.16 -17.63 -14.04
#